data_AF-A0A7S1ZXB8-F1
#
_entry.id   AF-A0A7S1ZXB8-F1
#
_cell.length_a   1.000
_cell.length_b   1.000
_cell.length_c   1.000
_cell.angle_alpha   90.00
_cell.angle_beta   90.00
_cell.angle_gamma   90.00
#
_symmetry.space_group_name_H-M   'P 1'
#
loop_
_entity.id
_entity.type
_entity.pdbx_description
1 polymer ?
#
loop_
_entity_poly.entity_id
_entity_poly.type
_entity_poly.pdbx_seq_one_letter_code
_entity_poly.pdbx_strand_id
1 'polypeptide(L)'
;MKITAALVGLSVLGTTCPSSAAFLPALQRPVLKAELRKACVAKDGAKISSLVEELAKLNPTTDIRRDFGKLSGNWKLDYTTAPVGEVPDENDGTGVKTFQSIDAEEGIIYNVIDRGLPEKGLKIGVGAEPTREGRVALDFRTIEAYNDRFPRKVTLKFPPRELIRNISRAKAVLSGKEFDELEFKEIAHFDVLFLDDDLRIQRNSEGNLFVNSRI
;
A
#
# COMPACT_ATOMS: atom_id res chain seq x y z
N MET A 1 44.78 64.39 22.83
CA MET A 1 45.53 64.16 21.58
C MET A 1 45.28 62.71 21.18
N LYS A 2 44.56 62.47 20.07
CA LYS A 2 44.18 61.14 19.59
C LYS A 2 45.38 60.46 18.91
N ILE A 3 45.67 59.20 19.22
CA ILE A 3 46.31 58.25 18.29
C ILE A 3 45.66 56.87 18.45
N THR A 4 45.30 56.34 17.29
CA THR A 4 44.62 55.09 16.94
C THR A 4 45.51 53.86 17.13
N ALA A 5 44.94 52.70 17.49
CA ALA A 5 45.51 51.39 17.14
C ALA A 5 44.38 50.42 16.77
N ALA A 6 44.46 49.91 15.54
CA ALA A 6 43.52 48.97 14.94
C ALA A 6 43.78 47.54 15.43
N LEU A 7 42.71 46.79 15.72
CA LEU A 7 42.77 45.33 15.90
C LEU A 7 42.25 44.65 14.64
N VAL A 8 43.13 43.91 13.98
CA VAL A 8 42.82 43.02 12.84
C VAL A 8 42.81 41.58 13.35
N GLY A 9 41.66 40.92 13.15
CA GLY A 9 41.53 39.55 12.66
C GLY A 9 41.95 38.37 13.54
N LEU A 10 40.99 37.48 13.84
CA LEU A 10 41.00 36.10 13.31
C LEU A 10 39.60 35.47 13.49
N SER A 11 38.77 35.48 12.44
CA SER A 11 37.59 34.61 12.38
C SER A 11 38.03 33.24 11.90
N VAL A 12 37.86 32.23 12.76
CA VAL A 12 38.00 30.82 12.42
C VAL A 12 36.83 30.45 11.50
N LEU A 13 37.09 30.33 10.20
CA LEU A 13 36.17 29.71 9.26
C LEU A 13 36.15 28.21 9.54
N GLY A 14 35.10 27.75 10.22
CA GLY A 14 34.78 26.35 10.35
C GLY A 14 34.50 25.76 8.97
N THR A 15 35.40 24.90 8.50
CA THR A 15 35.18 24.03 7.34
C THR A 15 34.12 23.00 7.69
N THR A 16 32.91 23.19 7.18
CA THR A 16 31.89 22.15 7.16
C THR A 16 32.32 21.06 6.18
N CYS A 17 32.56 19.85 6.69
CA CYS A 17 32.68 18.67 5.85
C CYS A 17 31.41 18.54 4.98
N PRO A 18 31.52 18.31 3.66
CA PRO A 18 30.36 17.95 2.88
C PRO A 18 29.87 16.59 3.38
N SER A 19 28.63 16.60 3.87
CA SER A 19 27.84 15.42 4.20
C SER A 19 27.92 14.38 3.08
N SER A 20 27.99 13.12 3.50
CA SER A 20 27.88 11.88 2.73
C SER A 20 27.36 12.08 1.30
N ALA A 21 28.18 11.72 0.32
CA ALA A 21 27.83 11.75 -1.10
C ALA A 21 26.41 11.19 -1.30
N ALA A 22 25.51 12.04 -1.80
CA ALA A 22 24.16 11.62 -2.13
C ALA A 22 24.23 10.54 -3.21
N PHE A 23 24.18 9.27 -2.78
CA PHE A 23 24.02 8.16 -3.71
C PHE A 23 22.74 8.40 -4.49
N LEU A 24 22.82 8.30 -5.82
CA LEU A 24 21.65 8.46 -6.68
C LEU A 24 20.55 7.50 -6.21
N PRO A 25 19.28 7.95 -6.08
CA PRO A 25 18.16 7.10 -5.65
C PRO A 25 18.04 5.76 -6.40
N ALA A 26 18.49 5.72 -7.66
CA ALA A 26 18.53 4.50 -8.47
C ALA A 26 19.51 3.43 -7.94
N LEU A 27 20.58 3.82 -7.26
CA LEU A 27 21.57 2.91 -6.67
C LEU A 27 21.20 2.49 -5.23
N GLN A 28 20.51 3.37 -4.50
CA GLN A 28 20.08 3.08 -3.12
C GLN A 28 18.91 2.08 -3.07
N ARG A 29 17.93 2.23 -3.97
CA ARG A 29 16.72 1.40 -3.97
C ARG A 29 17.00 -0.10 -3.99
N PRO A 30 17.83 -0.66 -4.90
CA PRO A 30 18.07 -2.11 -4.94
C PRO A 30 18.63 -2.67 -3.62
N VAL A 31 19.51 -1.92 -2.95
CA VAL A 31 20.10 -2.33 -1.66
C VAL A 31 19.04 -2.35 -0.57
N LEU A 32 18.27 -1.26 -0.42
CA LEU A 32 17.21 -1.17 0.58
C LEU A 32 16.11 -2.23 0.36
N LYS A 33 15.74 -2.50 -0.90
CA LYS A 33 14.78 -3.56 -1.26
C LYS A 33 15.28 -4.95 -0.86
N ALA A 34 16.56 -5.23 -1.12
CA ALA A 34 17.16 -6.51 -0.73
C ALA A 34 17.21 -6.68 0.79
N GLU A 35 17.52 -5.62 1.53
CA GLU A 35 17.47 -5.63 3.00
C GLU A 35 16.05 -5.79 3.54
N LEU A 36 15.07 -5.11 2.92
CA LEU A 36 13.67 -5.22 3.32
C LEU A 36 13.18 -6.66 3.17
N ARG A 37 13.46 -7.30 2.03
CA ARG A 37 13.10 -8.70 1.79
C ARG A 37 13.71 -9.64 2.83
N LYS A 38 14.98 -9.45 3.18
CA LYS A 38 15.64 -10.21 4.26
C LYS A 38 14.94 -9.99 5.60
N ALA A 39 14.57 -8.75 5.92
CA ALA A 39 13.87 -8.42 7.15
C ALA A 39 12.45 -9.01 7.19
N CYS A 40 11.71 -9.02 6.06
CA CYS A 40 10.41 -9.69 5.93
C CYS A 40 10.50 -11.19 6.21
N VAL A 41 11.49 -11.88 5.63
CA VAL A 41 11.74 -13.31 5.90
C VAL A 41 12.06 -13.55 7.39
N ALA A 42 12.86 -12.68 8.00
CA ALA A 42 13.18 -12.75 9.43
C ALA A 42 12.06 -12.27 10.36
N LYS A 43 10.98 -11.69 9.81
CA LYS A 43 9.88 -11.03 10.55
C LYS A 43 10.36 -9.96 11.54
N ASP A 44 11.44 -9.26 11.22
CA ASP A 44 12.00 -8.17 12.04
C ASP A 44 11.21 -6.87 11.83
N GLY A 45 10.13 -6.70 12.59
CA GLY A 45 9.21 -5.57 12.43
C GLY A 45 9.85 -4.18 12.61
N ALA A 46 10.85 -4.06 13.49
CA ALA A 46 11.56 -2.79 13.71
C ALA A 46 12.39 -2.42 12.47
N LYS A 47 13.15 -3.38 11.93
CA LYS A 47 13.94 -3.18 10.72
C LYS A 47 13.07 -2.94 9.49
N ILE A 48 11.97 -3.68 9.35
CA ILE A 48 10.98 -3.49 8.27
C ILE A 48 10.45 -2.06 8.30
N SER A 49 10.01 -1.56 9.47
CA SER A 49 9.44 -0.21 9.60
C SER A 49 10.45 0.86 9.18
N SER A 50 11.70 0.76 9.64
CA SER A 50 12.76 1.69 9.27
C SER A 50 13.07 1.66 7.76
N LEU A 51 13.16 0.48 7.16
CA LEU A 51 13.44 0.34 5.72
C LEU A 51 12.30 0.85 4.84
N VAL A 52 11.04 0.66 5.28
CA VAL A 52 9.86 1.21 4.62
C VAL A 52 9.90 2.74 4.60
N GLU A 53 10.27 3.38 5.72
CA GLU A 53 10.39 4.84 5.79
C GLU A 53 11.47 5.37 4.85
N GLU A 54 12.63 4.70 4.75
CA GLU A 54 13.68 5.09 3.81
C GLU A 54 13.25 4.87 2.34
N LEU A 55 12.61 3.74 2.03
CA LEU A 55 12.10 3.48 0.69
C LEU A 55 11.02 4.46 0.28
N ALA A 56 10.12 4.85 1.19
CA ALA A 56 9.05 5.81 0.90
C ALA A 56 9.59 7.17 0.40
N LYS A 57 10.71 7.64 0.96
CA LYS A 57 11.41 8.85 0.49
C LYS A 57 11.95 8.73 -0.94
N LEU A 58 12.17 7.50 -1.40
CA LEU A 58 12.72 7.15 -2.71
C LEU A 58 11.67 6.57 -3.65
N ASN A 59 10.37 6.71 -3.33
CA ASN A 59 9.28 6.16 -4.13
C ASN A 59 9.32 6.68 -5.58
N PRO A 60 9.51 5.82 -6.59
CA PRO A 60 9.54 6.26 -7.98
C PRO A 60 8.15 6.58 -8.55
N THR A 61 7.08 6.30 -7.78
CA THR A 61 5.69 6.56 -8.18
C THR A 61 5.06 7.52 -7.18
N THR A 62 5.27 8.82 -7.39
CA THR A 62 4.84 9.88 -6.45
C THR A 62 3.38 10.29 -6.60
N ASP A 63 2.75 10.04 -7.76
CA ASP A 63 1.33 10.33 -8.00
C ASP A 63 0.62 9.10 -8.61
N ILE A 64 -0.02 8.31 -7.75
CA ILE A 64 -0.74 7.10 -8.12
C ILE A 64 -1.92 7.37 -9.06
N ARG A 65 -2.45 8.60 -9.13
CA ARG A 65 -3.52 8.95 -10.08
C ARG A 65 -3.05 8.89 -11.52
N ARG A 66 -1.77 9.21 -11.75
CA ARG A 66 -1.14 9.19 -13.09
C ARG A 66 -0.59 7.81 -13.43
N ASP A 67 -0.12 7.11 -12.41
CA ASP A 67 0.62 5.86 -12.54
C ASP A 67 -0.15 4.63 -12.04
N PHE A 68 -1.49 4.72 -11.97
CA PHE A 68 -2.34 3.66 -11.41
C PHE A 68 -2.10 2.30 -12.10
N GLY A 69 -1.81 2.32 -13.40
CA GLY A 69 -1.45 1.14 -14.20
C GLY A 69 -0.26 0.34 -13.66
N LYS A 70 0.65 0.94 -12.88
CA LYS A 70 1.78 0.21 -12.25
C LYS A 70 1.32 -0.80 -11.21
N LEU A 71 0.11 -0.65 -10.65
CA LEU A 71 -0.46 -1.64 -9.74
C LEU A 71 -0.90 -2.92 -10.45
N SER A 72 -1.15 -2.91 -11.76
CA SER A 72 -1.61 -4.08 -12.51
C SER A 72 -0.69 -5.26 -12.34
N GLY A 73 -1.24 -6.48 -12.30
CA GLY A 73 -0.51 -7.74 -12.23
C GLY A 73 -0.71 -8.48 -10.91
N ASN A 74 0.07 -9.53 -10.70
CA ASN A 74 -0.04 -10.39 -9.54
C ASN A 74 0.98 -10.02 -8.47
N TRP A 75 0.54 -10.00 -7.22
CA TRP A 75 1.31 -9.59 -6.06
C TRP A 75 1.19 -10.61 -4.95
N LYS A 76 2.32 -11.10 -4.45
CA LYS A 76 2.40 -11.93 -3.26
C LYS A 76 2.56 -11.07 -2.02
N LEU A 77 2.01 -11.49 -0.88
CA LEU A 77 2.26 -10.88 0.41
C LEU A 77 3.56 -11.40 1.03
N ASP A 78 4.51 -10.51 1.29
CA ASP A 78 5.78 -10.85 1.94
C ASP A 78 5.73 -10.57 3.44
N TYR A 79 5.02 -9.53 3.85
CA TYR A 79 4.87 -9.14 5.25
C TYR A 79 3.63 -8.27 5.47
N THR A 80 3.03 -8.39 6.65
CA THR A 80 2.02 -7.44 7.14
C THR A 80 2.00 -7.34 8.65
N THR A 81 1.52 -6.21 9.16
CA THR A 81 1.19 -6.01 10.58
C THR A 81 -0.28 -6.29 10.90
N ALA A 82 -1.10 -6.64 9.90
CA ALA A 82 -2.49 -6.99 10.10
C ALA A 82 -2.62 -8.23 11.03
N PRO A 83 -3.68 -8.32 11.85
CA PRO A 83 -3.95 -9.48 12.68
C PRO A 83 -3.99 -10.79 11.88
N VAL A 84 -3.52 -11.90 12.49
CA VAL A 84 -3.43 -13.23 11.85
C VAL A 84 -4.78 -13.73 11.30
N GLY A 85 -5.90 -13.28 11.84
CA GLY A 85 -7.24 -13.66 11.35
C GLY A 85 -7.63 -13.05 10.00
N GLU A 86 -6.90 -12.05 9.51
CA GLU A 86 -7.22 -11.31 8.28
C GLU A 86 -6.43 -11.83 7.06
N VAL A 87 -5.42 -12.68 7.29
CA VAL A 87 -4.48 -13.16 6.27
C VAL A 87 -4.43 -14.68 6.33
N PRO A 88 -4.83 -15.40 5.27
CA PRO A 88 -4.73 -16.85 5.26
C PRO A 88 -3.26 -17.29 5.28
N ASP A 89 -2.92 -18.31 6.08
CA ASP A 89 -1.55 -18.83 6.19
C ASP A 89 -1.26 -19.87 5.09
N GLU A 90 -0.28 -19.57 4.22
CA GLU A 90 0.17 -20.48 3.16
C GLU A 90 1.03 -21.65 3.68
N ASN A 91 1.49 -21.60 4.93
CA ASN A 91 2.42 -22.59 5.50
C ASN A 91 1.74 -23.72 6.26
N ASP A 92 0.41 -23.80 6.22
CA ASP A 92 -0.37 -24.85 6.89
C ASP A 92 -0.27 -26.24 6.20
N GLY A 93 0.54 -26.35 5.15
CA GLY A 93 0.79 -27.60 4.43
C GLY A 93 -0.36 -28.01 3.49
N THR A 94 -1.38 -27.17 3.33
CA THR A 94 -2.56 -27.48 2.49
C THR A 94 -2.33 -27.21 0.99
N GLY A 95 -1.23 -26.54 0.64
CA GLY A 95 -0.95 -26.12 -0.74
C GLY A 95 -1.76 -24.90 -1.20
N VAL A 96 -2.40 -24.21 -0.25
CA VAL A 96 -3.14 -22.96 -0.51
C VAL A 96 -2.17 -21.84 -0.90
N LYS A 97 -2.48 -21.14 -1.99
CA LYS A 97 -1.77 -19.95 -2.45
C LYS A 97 -2.65 -18.72 -2.25
N THR A 98 -2.08 -17.67 -1.70
CA THR A 98 -2.73 -16.38 -1.52
C THR A 98 -1.97 -15.30 -2.29
N PHE A 99 -2.69 -14.55 -3.11
CA PHE A 99 -2.10 -13.44 -3.84
C PHE A 99 -3.16 -12.41 -4.18
N GLN A 100 -2.71 -11.22 -4.57
CA GLN A 100 -3.56 -10.21 -5.16
C GLN A 100 -3.36 -10.19 -6.67
N SER A 101 -4.46 -10.24 -7.42
CA SER A 101 -4.45 -10.00 -8.86
C SER A 101 -5.12 -8.67 -9.12
N ILE A 102 -4.41 -7.73 -9.73
CA ILE A 102 -4.89 -6.37 -9.91
C ILE A 102 -5.07 -6.10 -11.39
N ASP A 103 -6.27 -5.66 -11.73
CA ASP A 103 -6.62 -5.09 -13.01
C ASP A 103 -6.81 -3.59 -12.80
N ALA A 104 -5.76 -2.81 -13.06
CA ALA A 104 -5.83 -1.36 -12.87
C ALA A 104 -6.62 -0.66 -13.98
N GLU A 105 -6.85 -1.32 -15.13
CA GLU A 105 -7.68 -0.77 -16.20
C GLU A 105 -9.15 -0.81 -15.78
N GLU A 106 -9.61 -1.93 -15.23
CA GLU A 106 -10.95 -2.08 -14.68
C GLU A 106 -11.11 -1.46 -13.28
N GLY A 107 -9.99 -1.09 -12.64
CA GLY A 107 -9.95 -0.60 -11.27
C GLY A 107 -10.45 -1.65 -10.27
N ILE A 108 -9.98 -2.89 -10.41
CA ILE A 108 -10.36 -4.01 -9.52
C ILE A 108 -9.12 -4.70 -8.96
N ILE A 109 -9.11 -4.86 -7.64
CA ILE A 109 -8.15 -5.67 -6.89
C ILE A 109 -8.86 -6.94 -6.46
N TYR A 110 -8.33 -8.08 -6.85
CA TYR A 110 -8.80 -9.39 -6.43
C TYR A 110 -7.89 -9.96 -5.36
N ASN A 111 -8.40 -10.17 -4.14
CA ASN A 111 -7.75 -11.06 -3.18
C ASN A 111 -8.11 -12.50 -3.55
N VAL A 112 -7.11 -13.28 -3.92
CA VAL A 112 -7.26 -14.66 -4.38
C VAL A 112 -6.72 -15.60 -3.32
N ILE A 113 -7.57 -16.53 -2.89
CA ILE A 113 -7.21 -17.71 -2.11
C ILE A 113 -7.43 -18.90 -3.03
N ASP A 114 -6.36 -19.46 -3.58
CA ASP A 114 -6.36 -20.61 -4.46
C ASP A 114 -6.01 -21.86 -3.64
N ARG A 115 -6.93 -22.82 -3.53
CA ARG A 115 -6.74 -24.08 -2.80
C ARG A 115 -6.38 -25.26 -3.72
N GLY A 116 -5.94 -24.98 -4.94
CA GLY A 116 -5.56 -25.99 -5.91
C GLY A 116 -6.75 -26.67 -6.61
N LEU A 117 -6.43 -27.65 -7.46
CA LEU A 117 -7.42 -28.41 -8.21
C LEU A 117 -8.08 -29.51 -7.37
N PRO A 118 -9.38 -29.81 -7.60
CA PRO A 118 -10.27 -29.12 -8.54
C PRO A 118 -10.72 -27.77 -7.94
N GLU A 119 -11.03 -26.81 -8.81
CA GLU A 119 -11.25 -25.35 -8.59
C GLU A 119 -11.89 -24.96 -7.25
N LYS A 120 -11.12 -25.02 -6.17
CA LYS A 120 -11.51 -24.54 -4.85
C LYS A 120 -10.80 -23.24 -4.58
N GLY A 121 -11.57 -22.18 -4.40
CA GLY A 121 -10.96 -20.90 -4.14
C GLY A 121 -11.95 -19.82 -3.79
N LEU A 122 -11.42 -18.75 -3.24
CA LEU A 122 -12.16 -17.54 -2.93
C LEU A 122 -11.49 -16.39 -3.67
N LYS A 123 -12.27 -15.68 -4.48
CA LYS A 123 -11.83 -14.47 -5.17
C LYS A 123 -12.71 -13.31 -4.69
N ILE A 124 -12.12 -12.41 -3.92
CA ILE A 124 -12.80 -11.23 -3.40
C ILE A 124 -12.41 -10.04 -4.27
N GLY A 125 -13.37 -9.51 -5.04
CA GLY A 125 -13.20 -8.34 -5.87
C GLY A 125 -13.50 -7.06 -5.09
N VAL A 126 -12.50 -6.19 -5.00
CA VAL A 126 -12.58 -4.86 -4.41
C VAL A 126 -12.30 -3.87 -5.52
N GLY A 127 -13.23 -2.97 -5.79
CA GLY A 127 -12.97 -1.82 -6.65
C GLY A 127 -11.94 -0.90 -6.01
N ALA A 128 -11.11 -0.29 -6.85
CA ALA A 128 -9.98 0.53 -6.47
C ALA A 128 -9.96 1.79 -7.33
N GLU A 129 -9.91 2.95 -6.69
CA GLU A 129 -9.90 4.23 -7.38
C GLU A 129 -8.85 5.17 -6.75
N PRO A 130 -7.89 5.69 -7.52
CA PRO A 130 -6.91 6.62 -7.00
C PRO A 130 -7.57 7.99 -6.73
N THR A 131 -7.66 8.40 -5.47
CA THR A 131 -8.32 9.66 -5.06
C THR A 131 -7.33 10.79 -4.79
N ARG A 132 -6.11 10.48 -4.37
CA ARG A 132 -5.03 11.44 -4.09
C ARG A 132 -3.69 10.92 -4.61
N GLU A 133 -2.65 11.74 -4.55
CA GLU A 133 -1.30 11.39 -5.03
C GLU A 133 -0.75 10.09 -4.44
N GLY A 134 -1.06 9.80 -3.18
CA GLY A 134 -0.65 8.56 -2.54
C GLY A 134 -1.80 7.66 -2.12
N ARG A 135 -3.07 7.95 -2.47
CA ARG A 135 -4.23 7.26 -1.87
C ARG A 135 -5.12 6.61 -2.90
N VAL A 136 -5.50 5.37 -2.61
CA VAL A 136 -6.47 4.59 -3.39
C VAL A 136 -7.65 4.24 -2.48
N ALA A 137 -8.83 4.75 -2.83
CA ALA A 137 -10.09 4.37 -2.20
C ALA A 137 -10.51 2.97 -2.64
N LEU A 138 -11.15 2.24 -1.74
CA LEU A 138 -11.62 0.88 -1.94
C LEU A 138 -13.15 0.82 -1.85
N ASP A 139 -13.78 0.03 -2.72
CA ASP A 139 -15.19 -0.32 -2.65
C ASP A 139 -15.38 -1.83 -2.82
N PHE A 140 -15.95 -2.52 -1.84
CA PHE A 140 -16.23 -3.95 -1.99
C PHE A 140 -17.26 -4.18 -3.10
N ARG A 141 -16.92 -4.99 -4.12
CA ARG A 141 -17.81 -5.24 -5.27
C ARG A 141 -18.37 -6.64 -5.24
N THR A 142 -17.51 -7.65 -5.18
CA THR A 142 -17.93 -9.05 -5.34
C THR A 142 -17.17 -9.99 -4.43
N ILE A 143 -17.84 -11.04 -3.99
CA ILE A 143 -17.20 -12.25 -3.45
C ILE A 143 -17.58 -13.39 -4.40
N GLU A 144 -16.57 -14.09 -4.92
CA GLU A 144 -16.76 -15.27 -5.75
C GLU A 144 -16.15 -16.47 -5.02
N ALA A 145 -17.00 -17.45 -4.68
CA ALA A 145 -16.59 -18.73 -4.13
C ALA A 145 -16.68 -19.81 -5.21
N TYR A 146 -15.61 -20.58 -5.37
CA TYR A 146 -15.49 -21.68 -6.32
C TYR A 146 -15.48 -23.02 -5.56
N ASN A 147 -16.21 -24.00 -6.07
CA ASN A 147 -16.32 -25.34 -5.49
C ASN A 147 -16.50 -26.42 -6.58
N ASP A 148 -16.12 -27.65 -6.26
CA ASP A 148 -16.24 -28.81 -7.14
C ASP A 148 -17.69 -29.30 -7.31
N ARG A 149 -18.56 -28.92 -6.38
CA ARG A 149 -19.97 -29.33 -6.33
C ARG A 149 -20.88 -28.24 -6.87
N PHE A 150 -22.00 -28.64 -7.47
CA PHE A 150 -22.98 -27.70 -8.00
C PHE A 150 -23.67 -26.90 -6.87
N PRO A 151 -23.82 -25.56 -7.00
CA PRO A 151 -23.29 -24.73 -8.08
C PRO A 151 -21.78 -24.50 -7.94
N ARG A 152 -21.04 -24.66 -9.05
CA ARG A 152 -19.57 -24.56 -9.04
C ARG A 152 -19.03 -23.17 -8.69
N LYS A 153 -19.85 -22.14 -8.88
CA LYS A 153 -19.54 -20.74 -8.57
C LYS A 153 -20.72 -20.10 -7.88
N VAL A 154 -20.46 -19.47 -6.74
CA VAL A 154 -21.42 -18.58 -6.06
C VAL A 154 -20.82 -17.19 -6.04
N THR A 155 -21.55 -16.22 -6.59
CA THR A 155 -21.15 -14.81 -6.59
C THR A 155 -22.11 -14.01 -5.72
N LEU A 156 -21.59 -13.42 -4.65
CA LEU A 156 -22.28 -12.40 -3.87
C LEU A 156 -21.84 -11.03 -4.39
N LYS A 157 -22.79 -10.19 -4.78
CA LYS A 157 -22.54 -8.78 -5.11
C LYS A 157 -22.88 -7.92 -3.90
N PHE A 158 -21.98 -7.02 -3.53
CA PHE A 158 -22.29 -6.03 -2.50
C PHE A 158 -23.28 -4.99 -3.04
N PRO A 159 -24.07 -4.36 -2.15
CA PRO A 159 -24.98 -3.30 -2.55
C PRO A 159 -24.21 -2.16 -3.26
N PRO A 160 -24.79 -1.57 -4.31
CA PRO A 160 -24.14 -0.48 -5.04
C PRO A 160 -23.74 0.66 -4.11
N ARG A 161 -22.57 1.25 -4.34
CA ARG A 161 -22.04 2.37 -3.55
C ARG A 161 -23.05 3.53 -3.45
N GLU A 162 -23.79 3.79 -4.53
CA GLU A 162 -24.83 4.81 -4.59
C GLU A 162 -25.93 4.61 -3.53
N LEU A 163 -26.30 3.37 -3.25
CA LEU A 163 -27.30 3.07 -2.22
C LEU A 163 -26.75 3.43 -0.83
N ILE A 164 -25.53 3.00 -0.51
CA ILE A 164 -24.88 3.29 0.78
C ILE A 164 -24.63 4.80 0.94
N ARG A 165 -24.26 5.46 -0.15
CA ARG A 165 -24.05 6.91 -0.21
C ARG A 165 -25.33 7.67 0.11
N ASN A 166 -26.44 7.32 -0.54
CA ASN A 166 -27.73 7.97 -0.32
C ASN A 166 -28.22 7.80 1.12
N ILE A 167 -28.04 6.62 1.71
CA ILE A 167 -28.36 6.36 3.11
C ILE A 167 -27.49 7.23 4.04
N SER A 168 -26.18 7.29 3.77
CA SER A 168 -25.24 8.09 4.56
C SER A 168 -25.52 9.59 4.49
N ARG A 169 -25.83 10.09 3.28
CA ARG A 169 -26.22 11.49 3.05
C ARG A 169 -27.52 11.84 3.77
N ALA A 170 -28.55 10.98 3.68
CA ALA A 170 -29.81 11.20 4.40
C ALA A 170 -29.58 11.27 5.93
N LYS A 171 -28.72 10.40 6.47
CA LYS A 171 -28.34 10.41 7.89
C LYS A 171 -27.58 11.69 8.28
N ALA A 172 -26.69 12.19 7.43
CA ALA A 172 -25.99 13.45 7.66
C ALA A 172 -26.97 14.63 7.73
N VAL A 173 -27.90 14.73 6.78
CA VAL A 173 -28.97 15.75 6.77
C VAL A 173 -29.83 15.68 8.03
N LEU A 174 -30.28 14.49 8.43
CA LEU A 174 -31.07 14.29 9.65
C LEU A 174 -30.31 14.65 10.94
N SER A 175 -28.98 14.59 10.91
CA SER A 175 -28.13 14.95 12.05
C SER A 175 -27.57 16.37 11.98
N GLY A 176 -27.97 17.18 10.98
CA GLY A 176 -27.50 18.55 10.79
C GLY A 176 -26.02 18.66 10.44
N LYS A 177 -25.42 17.59 9.91
CA LYS A 177 -24.01 17.56 9.47
C LYS A 177 -23.93 17.70 7.95
N GLU A 178 -22.90 18.39 7.46
CA GLU A 178 -22.56 18.36 6.04
C GLU A 178 -22.01 16.97 5.66
N PHE A 179 -22.38 16.50 4.47
CA PHE A 179 -21.90 15.23 3.95
C PHE A 179 -20.65 15.47 3.11
N ASP A 180 -19.48 15.04 3.62
CA ASP A 180 -18.23 15.07 2.87
C ASP A 180 -18.13 13.84 1.97
N GLU A 181 -18.21 14.11 0.66
CA GLU A 181 -18.16 13.08 -0.39
C GLU A 181 -16.78 12.38 -0.43
N LEU A 182 -15.69 13.12 -0.20
CA LEU A 182 -14.33 12.59 -0.25
C LEU A 182 -14.03 11.75 0.99
N GLU A 183 -14.47 12.19 2.17
CA GLU A 183 -14.36 11.42 3.41
C GLU A 183 -15.12 10.09 3.30
N PHE A 184 -16.38 10.13 2.83
CA PHE A 184 -17.16 8.91 2.57
C PHE A 184 -16.45 8.00 1.56
N LYS A 185 -15.83 8.60 0.54
CA LYS A 185 -15.14 7.85 -0.50
C LYS A 185 -13.93 7.10 0.03
N GLU A 186 -13.24 7.70 0.99
CA GLU A 186 -11.99 7.22 1.56
C GLU A 186 -12.17 6.50 2.91
N ILE A 187 -13.38 6.09 3.31
CA ILE A 187 -13.57 5.29 4.54
C ILE A 187 -12.71 4.02 4.49
N ALA A 188 -12.77 3.29 3.37
CA ALA A 188 -11.87 2.20 3.07
C ALA A 188 -10.85 2.69 2.04
N HIS A 189 -9.58 2.67 2.39
CA HIS A 189 -8.50 3.09 1.50
C HIS A 189 -7.20 2.38 1.85
N PHE A 190 -6.22 2.50 0.96
CA PHE A 190 -4.82 2.35 1.31
C PHE A 190 -4.00 3.52 0.76
N ASP A 191 -2.95 3.85 1.50
CA ASP A 191 -1.93 4.79 1.10
C ASP A 191 -0.73 4.01 0.51
N VAL A 192 -0.32 4.37 -0.70
CA VAL A 192 0.87 3.86 -1.38
C VAL A 192 2.10 4.57 -0.81
N LEU A 193 2.94 3.82 -0.10
CA LEU A 193 4.19 4.31 0.44
C LEU A 193 5.34 4.16 -0.57
N PHE A 194 5.31 3.08 -1.34
CA PHE A 194 6.29 2.79 -2.38
C PHE A 194 5.66 1.91 -3.45
N LEU A 195 5.90 2.22 -4.73
CA LEU A 195 5.49 1.38 -5.84
C LEU A 195 6.50 1.44 -6.98
N ASP A 196 7.06 0.29 -7.33
CA ASP A 196 7.86 0.09 -8.54
C ASP A 196 7.51 -1.24 -9.23
N ASP A 197 8.39 -1.68 -10.12
CA ASP A 197 8.14 -2.82 -10.99
C ASP A 197 8.04 -4.16 -10.25
N ASP A 198 8.59 -4.30 -9.04
CA ASP A 198 8.64 -5.59 -8.33
C ASP A 198 8.40 -5.48 -6.82
N LEU A 199 8.17 -4.28 -6.29
CA LEU A 199 7.83 -4.04 -4.89
C LEU A 199 6.70 -3.02 -4.76
N ARG A 200 5.73 -3.36 -3.91
CA ARG A 200 4.67 -2.46 -3.48
C ARG A 200 4.59 -2.46 -1.96
N ILE A 201 4.54 -1.26 -1.39
CA ILE A 201 4.38 -1.04 0.05
C ILE A 201 3.20 -0.12 0.25
N GLN A 202 2.27 -0.52 1.10
CA GLN A 202 1.05 0.22 1.37
C GLN A 202 0.65 0.16 2.83
N ARG A 203 -0.14 1.14 3.26
CA ARG A 203 -0.76 1.19 4.58
C ARG A 203 -2.27 1.33 4.43
N ASN A 204 -3.06 0.47 5.06
CA ASN A 204 -4.52 0.57 4.98
C ASN A 204 -5.07 1.68 5.91
N SER A 205 -6.38 1.91 5.87
CA SER A 205 -7.09 2.88 6.73
C SER A 205 -6.97 2.62 8.24
N GLU A 206 -6.58 1.40 8.64
CA GLU A 206 -6.37 1.00 10.05
C GLU A 206 -4.91 1.15 10.50
N GLY A 207 -4.03 1.60 9.60
CA GLY A 207 -2.60 1.76 9.87
C GLY A 207 -1.78 0.49 9.65
N ASN A 208 -2.40 -0.62 9.21
CA ASN A 208 -1.71 -1.87 8.94
C ASN A 208 -0.82 -1.76 7.70
N LEU A 209 0.45 -2.15 7.85
CA LEU A 209 1.44 -2.16 6.79
C LEU A 209 1.32 -3.44 5.97
N PHE A 210 1.47 -3.34 4.65
CA PHE A 210 1.55 -4.47 3.74
C PHE A 210 2.74 -4.28 2.81
N VAL A 211 3.57 -5.32 2.70
CA VAL A 211 4.72 -5.39 1.78
C VAL A 211 4.45 -6.53 0.82
N ASN A 212 4.51 -6.22 -0.48
CA ASN A 212 4.21 -7.16 -1.54
C ASN A 212 5.29 -7.18 -2.62
N SER A 213 5.65 -8.38 -3.08
CA SER A 213 6.47 -8.58 -4.27
C SER A 213 5.63 -9.05 -5.44
N ARG A 214 6.01 -8.66 -6.65
CA ARG A 214 5.36 -9.13 -7.89
C ARG A 214 5.68 -10.61 -8.15
N ILE A 215 4.72 -11.35 -8.71
CA ILE A 215 4.85 -12.77 -9.11
C ILE A 215 4.42 -13.03 -10.56
#